data_AF-A0A0S4XRM3-F1
#
_entry.id   AF-A0A0S4XRM3-F1
#
_cell.length_a   1.000
_cell.length_b   1.000
_cell.length_c   1.000
_cell.angle_alpha   90.00
_cell.angle_beta   90.00
_cell.angle_gamma   90.00
#
_symmetry.space_group_name_H-M   'P 1'
#
loop_
_entity.id
_entity.type
_entity.pdbx_description
1 polymer ?
#
loop_
_entity_poly.entity_id
_entity_poly.type
_entity_poly.pdbx_seq_one_letter_code
_entity_poly.pdbx_strand_id
1 'polypeptide(L)' 'MRTIYAEQTVSISELKKSPSSVIKKAGKEATAILNHNAPIAYLVPSETYEKLMRLLDDYLVAKKLEKRI' A
#
# COMPACT_ATOMS: atom_id res chain seq x y z
N MET A 1 -18.68 6.42 3.94
CA MET A 1 -17.79 5.63 3.06
C MET A 1 -16.36 6.05 3.32
N ARG A 2 -15.45 5.11 3.57
CA ARG A 2 -14.02 5.40 3.71
C ARG A 2 -13.40 5.32 2.31
N THR A 3 -12.71 6.37 1.86
CA THR A 3 -12.04 6.36 0.56
C THR A 3 -10.93 5.31 0.59
N ILE A 4 -10.98 4.37 -0.34
CA ILE A 4 -9.94 3.36 -0.53
C ILE A 4 -8.95 3.94 -1.55
N TYR A 5 -7.70 4.09 -1.15
CA TYR A 5 -6.61 4.57 -2.01
C TYR A 5 -5.81 3.38 -2.52
N ALA A 6 -6.49 2.47 -3.22
CA ALA A 6 -5.90 1.32 -3.89
C ALA A 6 -6.71 1.02 -5.15
N GLU A 7 -5.99 0.75 -6.23
CA GLU A 7 -6.57 0.36 -7.53
C GLU A 7 -7.28 -1.01 -7.46
N GLN A 8 -6.91 -1.82 -6.47
CA GLN A 8 -7.44 -3.17 -6.29
C GLN A 8 -7.89 -3.41 -4.85
N THR A 9 -8.90 -4.27 -4.71
CA THR A 9 -9.37 -4.74 -3.41
C THR A 9 -9.42 -6.27 -3.39
N VAL A 10 -9.10 -6.86 -2.25
CA VAL A 10 -9.20 -8.31 -2.00
C VAL A 10 -9.83 -8.56 -0.65
N SER A 11 -10.62 -9.63 -0.50
CA SER A 11 -11.15 -9.99 0.82
C SER A 11 -10.08 -10.66 1.68
N ILE A 12 -10.18 -10.50 3.00
CA ILE A 12 -9.32 -11.22 3.95
C ILE A 12 -9.45 -12.74 3.81
N SER A 13 -10.63 -13.23 3.43
CA SER A 13 -10.88 -14.66 3.17
C SER A 13 -10.13 -15.17 1.95
N GLU A 14 -10.10 -14.40 0.86
CA GLU A 14 -9.35 -14.73 -0.36
C GLU A 14 -7.84 -14.67 -0.13
N LEU A 15 -7.36 -13.67 0.62
CA LEU A 15 -5.95 -13.59 1.03
C LEU A 15 -5.53 -14.83 1.83
N LYS A 16 -6.33 -15.26 2.81
CA LYS A 16 -6.07 -16.48 3.60
C LYS A 16 -6.09 -17.74 2.74
N LYS A 17 -7.00 -17.82 1.76
CA LYS A 17 -7.14 -18.98 0.88
C LYS A 17 -5.96 -19.14 -0.07
N SER A 18 -5.45 -18.05 -0.63
CA SER A 18 -4.37 -18.11 -1.63
C SER A 18 -3.47 -16.88 -1.62
N PRO A 19 -2.56 -16.76 -0.62
CA PRO A 19 -1.68 -15.60 -0.47
C PRO A 19 -0.86 -15.30 -1.73
N SER A 20 -0.24 -16.34 -2.31
CA SER A 20 0.61 -16.18 -3.50
C SER A 20 -0.14 -15.67 -4.72
N SER A 21 -1.41 -16.06 -4.89
CA SER A 21 -2.26 -15.58 -5.99
C SER A 21 -2.56 -14.09 -5.82
N VAL A 22 -2.90 -13.69 -4.60
CA VAL A 22 -3.17 -12.29 -4.27
C VAL A 22 -1.94 -11.41 -4.47
N ILE A 23 -0.76 -11.87 -4.03
CA ILE A 23 0.51 -11.17 -4.25
C ILE A 23 0.80 -11.03 -5.75
N LYS A 24 0.63 -12.10 -6.53
CA LYS A 24 0.85 -12.06 -7.99
C LYS A 24 -0.11 -11.12 -8.70
N LYS A 25 -1.38 -11.08 -8.27
CA LYS A 25 -2.43 -10.23 -8.84
C LYS A 25 -2.21 -8.74 -8.54
N ALA A 26 -1.67 -8.42 -7.36
CA ALA A 26 -1.32 -7.05 -6.98
C ALA A 26 -0.26 -6.43 -7.91
N GLY A 27 0.63 -7.25 -8.47
CA GLY A 27 1.65 -6.80 -9.41
C GLY A 27 2.56 -5.75 -8.78
N LYS A 28 2.47 -4.50 -9.25
CA LYS A 28 3.23 -3.34 -8.74
C LYS A 28 2.36 -2.31 -8.02
N GLU A 29 1.06 -2.54 -7.91
CA GLU A 29 0.11 -1.60 -7.30
C GLU A 29 -0.28 -2.02 -5.89
N ALA A 30 -0.74 -1.05 -5.10
CA ALA A 30 -1.28 -1.33 -3.77
C ALA A 30 -2.66 -1.98 -3.87
N THR A 31 -2.91 -2.99 -3.04
CA THR A 31 -4.18 -3.71 -2.95
C THR A 31 -4.77 -3.57 -1.55
N ALA A 32 -5.98 -3.04 -1.42
CA ALA A 32 -6.68 -2.96 -0.15
C ALA A 32 -7.24 -4.33 0.27
N ILE A 33 -7.00 -4.72 1.51
CA ILE A 33 -7.53 -5.94 2.11
C ILE A 33 -8.78 -5.57 2.91
N LEU A 34 -9.91 -6.18 2.56
CA LEU A 34 -11.22 -5.90 3.14
C LEU A 34 -11.64 -6.99 4.13
N ASN A 35 -12.26 -6.59 5.23
CA ASN A 35 -13.03 -7.46 6.12
C ASN A 35 -14.42 -6.84 6.34
N HIS A 36 -15.48 -7.62 6.14
CA HIS A 36 -16.87 -7.12 6.17
C HIS A 36 -17.07 -5.80 5.37
N ASN A 37 -16.51 -5.74 4.15
CA ASN A 37 -16.53 -4.57 3.25
C ASN A 37 -15.82 -3.30 3.79
N ALA A 38 -15.09 -3.41 4.89
CA ALA A 38 -14.25 -2.34 5.42
C ALA A 38 -12.76 -2.63 5.16
N PRO A 39 -11.98 -1.65 4.67
CA PRO A 39 -10.54 -1.83 4.50
C PRO A 39 -9.84 -1.92 5.87
N ILE A 40 -9.14 -3.04 6.10
CA ILE A 40 -8.41 -3.32 7.34
C ILE A 40 -6.89 -3.25 7.18
N ALA A 41 -6.38 -3.45 5.97
CA ALA A 41 -4.96 -3.41 5.66
C ALA A 41 -4.73 -3.11 4.18
N TYR A 42 -3.50 -2.81 3.81
CA TYR A 42 -3.05 -2.74 2.42
C TYR A 42 -1.91 -3.71 2.21
N LEU A 43 -1.94 -4.41 1.09
CA LEU A 43 -0.79 -5.13 0.54
C LEU A 43 -0.09 -4.19 -0.42
N VAL A 44 1.16 -3.84 -0.11
CA VAL A 44 2.02 -3.05 -0.98
C VAL A 44 3.16 -3.96 -1.44
N PRO A 45 3.33 -4.20 -2.76
CA PRO A 45 4.45 -4.96 -3.28
C PRO A 45 5.78 -4.37 -2.82
N SER A 46 6.80 -5.22 -2.59
CA SER A 46 8.10 -4.79 -2.06
C SER A 46 8.74 -3.68 -2.89
N GLU A 47 8.78 -3.84 -4.22
CA GLU A 47 9.31 -2.84 -5.15
C GLU A 47 8.65 -1.46 -4.96
N THR A 48 7.33 -1.45 -4.73
CA THR A 48 6.56 -0.22 -4.58
C THR A 48 6.74 0.38 -3.19
N TYR A 49 6.78 -0.46 -2.16
CA TYR A 49 7.05 -0.02 -0.80
C TYR A 49 8.44 0.61 -0.67
N GLU A 50 9.46 -0.01 -1.25
CA GLU A 50 10.84 0.52 -1.24
C GLU A 50 10.93 1.87 -1.97
N LYS A 51 10.27 2.01 -3.12
CA LYS A 51 10.19 3.30 -3.84
C LYS A 51 9.50 4.37 -3.00
N LEU A 52 8.38 4.03 -2.35
CA LEU A 52 7.65 4.95 -1.46
C LEU A 52 8.53 5.42 -0.30
N MET A 53 9.27 4.51 0.34
CA MET A 53 10.17 4.86 1.44
C MET A 53 11.30 5.77 0.98
N ARG A 54 11.91 5.51 -0.18
CA ARG A 54 12.94 6.38 -0.75
C ARG A 54 12.41 7.79 -1.02
N LEU A 55 11.25 7.91 -1.67
CA LEU A 55 10.62 9.20 -1.94
C LEU A 55 10.28 9.96 -0.65
N LEU A 56 9.83 9.23 0.39
CA LEU A 56 9.52 9.81 1.68
C LEU A 56 10.79 10.33 2.37
N ASP A 57 11.90 9.58 2.32
CA ASP A 57 13.18 10.02 2.86
C ASP A 57 13.68 11.30 2.18
N ASP A 58 13.66 11.33 0.85
CA ASP A 58 14.05 12.52 0.07
C ASP A 58 13.19 13.74 0.43
N TYR A 59 11.86 13.55 0.54
CA TYR A 59 10.92 14.60 0.94
C TYR A 59 11.20 15.11 2.37
N LEU A 60 11.45 14.21 3.32
CA LEU A 60 11.73 14.58 4.70
C LEU A 60 13.05 15.34 4.83
N VAL A 61 14.05 15.01 4.01
CA VAL A 61 15.30 15.77 3.92
C VAL A 61 15.04 17.18 3.39
N ALA A 62 14.34 17.32 2.26
CA ALA A 62 14.03 18.62 1.66
C ALA A 62 13.24 19.52 2.63
N LYS A 63 12.21 18.97 3.28
CA LYS A 63 11.37 19.69 4.25
C LYS A 63 12.15 20.20 5.47
N LYS A 64 13.21 19.49 5.88
CA LYS A 64 14.07 19.95 6.99
C LYS A 64 14.92 21.15 6.60
N LEU A 65 15.30 21.27 5.33
CA LEU A 65 16.03 22.44 4.83
C LEU A 65 15.13 23.68 4.77
N GLU A 66 13.88 23.52 4.33
CA GLU A 66 12.90 24.61 4.30
C GLU A 66 12.62 25.20 5.70
N LYS A 67 12.63 24.37 6.74
CA LYS A 67 12.40 24.82 8.13
C LYS A 67 13.57 25.58 8.76
N ARG A 68 14.72 25.67 8.09
CA ARG A 68 15.92 26.38 8.58
C ARG A 68 16.07 27.79 7.98
N ILE A 69 15.14 28.18 7.12
CA ILE A 69 15.02 29.51 6.51
C ILE A 69 13.86 30.22 7.22
#